data_AF-A0A418B897-F1
#
_entry.id   AF-A0A418B897-F1
#
_cell.length_a   1.000
_cell.length_b   1.000
_cell.length_c   1.000
_cell.angle_alpha   90.00
_cell.angle_beta   90.00
_cell.angle_gamma   90.00
#
_symmetry.space_group_name_H-M   'P 1'
#
loop_
_entity.id
_entity.type
_entity.pdbx_description
1 polymer ?
#
loop_
_entity_poly.entity_id
_entity_poly.type
_entity_poly.pdbx_seq_one_letter_code
_entity_poly.pdbx_strand_id
1 'polypeptide(L)'
;MIVSERGLFAHRPQAAGVAMATSGAAKASLEDCLPLQTVPSLKLMKLRTFAITYVTYAIFHVARKSFGSIKGELSKEKWMASSLTSQSNMYGLMDMVFLGLYAIGLYVSGMLGDRLDLRKFLAGGMVGVALVLMTFGVAGLANYHVFWFYLMLWGVNGAVQSVGWPANVAIMYGISNELEVKTMPRSRWFGDGERGVVLGLWSSCASFGNICGGALVGILCHVAEASVAWKLVMVASGVIMLVQSLIVFLFLVPAPPKHLHDDTEATTLSIAASDNKEVPVEGGPVGISFSRAWMIPGVASYAIAYACVKSVSYSLFFWVPYYLTAERHMNNSKANLFSVGSTTTFASDRDPDVN
;
A
#
# COMPACT_ATOMS: atom_id res chain seq x y z
N MET A 1 -52.11 59.88 -42.45
CA MET A 1 -53.25 60.00 -43.39
C MET A 1 -53.95 58.65 -43.39
N ILE A 2 -55.26 58.61 -43.06
CA ILE A 2 -56.17 57.43 -43.02
C ILE A 2 -55.88 56.49 -41.82
N VAL A 3 -56.60 56.42 -40.68
CA VAL A 3 -58.04 56.40 -40.27
C VAL A 3 -58.80 55.13 -40.68
N SER A 4 -59.41 54.48 -39.68
CA SER A 4 -60.69 53.72 -39.67
C SER A 4 -60.52 52.30 -39.08
N GLU A 5 -60.91 52.04 -37.82
CA GLU A 5 -62.27 51.77 -37.27
C GLU A 5 -62.83 50.38 -37.65
N ARG A 6 -62.95 49.44 -36.69
CA ARG A 6 -64.09 49.11 -35.78
C ARG A 6 -65.19 48.22 -36.43
N GLY A 7 -65.62 47.20 -35.67
CA GLY A 7 -66.81 46.37 -35.91
C GLY A 7 -66.57 44.92 -35.46
N LEU A 8 -66.81 44.43 -34.23
CA LEU A 8 -67.93 44.51 -33.25
C LEU A 8 -68.92 43.32 -33.38
N PHE A 9 -69.17 42.66 -32.23
CA PHE A 9 -70.24 41.69 -31.86
C PHE A 9 -70.08 40.20 -32.26
N ALA A 10 -70.48 39.19 -31.46
CA ALA A 10 -70.93 39.07 -30.08
C ALA A 10 -71.04 37.56 -29.74
N HIS A 11 -70.64 37.13 -28.53
CA HIS A 11 -71.48 36.41 -27.55
C HIS A 11 -70.63 35.79 -26.42
N ARG A 12 -71.00 36.14 -25.17
CA ARG A 12 -70.66 35.44 -23.91
C ARG A 12 -71.86 34.51 -23.58
N PRO A 13 -71.72 33.46 -22.75
CA PRO A 13 -71.51 33.63 -21.31
C PRO A 13 -70.50 32.67 -20.63
N GLN A 14 -70.28 32.97 -19.36
CA GLN A 14 -69.31 32.48 -18.37
C GLN A 14 -69.36 30.98 -18.04
N ALA A 15 -68.19 30.38 -17.74
CA ALA A 15 -68.00 29.54 -16.56
C ALA A 15 -66.49 29.40 -16.23
N ALA A 16 -66.18 29.42 -14.94
CA ALA A 16 -64.86 29.37 -14.34
C ALA A 16 -64.19 27.99 -14.42
N GLY A 17 -62.85 27.93 -14.38
CA GLY A 17 -62.13 26.66 -14.20
C GLY A 17 -60.63 26.70 -14.46
N VAL A 18 -59.86 27.08 -13.43
CA VAL A 18 -58.57 26.50 -12.98
C VAL A 18 -57.56 26.00 -14.05
N ALA A 19 -56.38 26.62 -14.03
CA ALA A 19 -55.18 26.23 -14.76
C ALA A 19 -54.76 24.75 -14.53
N MET A 20 -54.32 24.08 -15.60
CA MET A 20 -53.57 22.82 -15.48
C MET A 20 -52.33 22.86 -16.38
N ALA A 21 -51.21 23.19 -15.75
CA ALA A 21 -49.86 22.93 -16.25
C ALA A 21 -49.39 21.59 -15.68
N THR A 22 -49.60 20.48 -16.40
CA THR A 22 -49.09 19.16 -15.99
C THR A 22 -48.75 18.31 -17.22
N SER A 23 -47.63 18.62 -17.87
CA SER A 23 -47.03 17.72 -18.87
C SER A 23 -45.53 17.46 -18.65
N GLY A 24 -44.88 18.11 -17.68
CA GLY A 24 -43.45 17.92 -17.40
C GLY A 24 -43.14 16.94 -16.26
N ALA A 25 -44.06 16.73 -15.32
CA ALA A 25 -43.79 15.98 -14.09
C ALA A 25 -43.81 14.44 -14.26
N ALA A 26 -44.52 13.92 -15.26
CA ALA A 26 -44.70 12.47 -15.43
C ALA A 26 -43.47 11.75 -16.00
N LYS A 27 -42.52 12.48 -16.62
CA LYS A 27 -41.30 11.88 -17.18
C LYS A 27 -40.18 11.72 -16.13
N ALA A 28 -40.22 12.52 -15.06
CA ALA A 28 -39.26 12.44 -13.96
C ALA A 28 -39.53 11.27 -13.00
N SER A 29 -40.78 10.79 -12.89
CA SER A 29 -41.11 9.75 -11.90
C SER A 29 -40.83 8.31 -12.36
N LEU A 30 -40.41 8.10 -13.61
CA LEU A 30 -40.21 6.76 -14.18
C LEU A 30 -38.73 6.34 -14.21
N GLU A 31 -37.79 7.29 -14.12
CA GLU A 31 -36.35 7.00 -13.93
C GLU A 31 -36.00 6.67 -12.46
N ASP A 32 -36.86 7.03 -11.51
CA ASP A 32 -36.71 6.74 -10.07
C ASP A 32 -37.11 5.30 -9.67
N CYS A 33 -37.46 4.44 -10.63
CA CYS A 33 -37.84 3.04 -10.39
C CYS A 33 -36.78 2.01 -10.80
N LEU A 34 -35.56 2.44 -11.13
CA LEU A 34 -34.42 1.52 -11.14
C LEU A 34 -34.11 1.14 -9.68
N PRO A 35 -33.96 -0.16 -9.35
CA PRO A 35 -33.66 -0.56 -7.99
C PRO A 35 -32.41 0.20 -7.56
N LEU A 36 -32.53 1.01 -6.51
CA LEU A 36 -31.40 1.60 -5.80
C LEU A 36 -30.47 0.44 -5.47
N GLN A 37 -29.47 0.26 -6.34
CA GLN A 37 -28.38 -0.66 -6.12
C GLN A 37 -27.83 -0.25 -4.76
N THR A 38 -27.90 -1.15 -3.77
CA THR A 38 -27.53 -0.85 -2.39
C THR A 38 -26.05 -0.52 -2.36
N VAL A 39 -25.73 0.75 -2.60
CA VAL A 39 -24.35 1.24 -2.62
C VAL A 39 -23.82 0.95 -1.21
N PRO A 40 -22.75 0.15 -1.07
CA PRO A 40 -22.19 -0.14 0.25
C PRO A 40 -21.96 1.18 0.98
N SER A 41 -22.33 1.26 2.27
CA SER A 41 -22.16 2.50 3.02
C SER A 41 -20.71 3.00 2.90
N LEU A 42 -20.50 4.32 2.81
CA LEU A 42 -19.16 4.92 2.71
C LEU A 42 -18.21 4.38 3.79
N LYS A 43 -18.74 4.14 5.00
CA LYS A 43 -18.01 3.53 6.12
C LYS A 43 -17.51 2.12 5.80
N LEU A 44 -18.35 1.28 5.18
CA LEU A 44 -17.96 -0.07 4.77
C LEU A 44 -16.90 -0.05 3.67
N MET A 45 -16.97 0.89 2.73
CA MET A 45 -15.93 1.04 1.70
C MET A 45 -14.61 1.54 2.27
N LYS A 46 -14.63 2.52 3.18
CA LYS A 46 -13.44 2.99 3.92
C LYS A 46 -12.79 1.84 4.68
N LEU A 47 -13.57 1.08 5.44
CA LEU A 47 -13.09 -0.07 6.20
C LEU A 47 -12.51 -1.15 5.29
N ARG A 48 -13.19 -1.45 4.17
CA ARG A 48 -12.70 -2.42 3.18
C ARG A 48 -11.36 -1.99 2.60
N THR A 49 -11.23 -0.74 2.16
CA THR A 49 -9.98 -0.23 1.59
C THR A 49 -8.86 -0.27 2.63
N PHE A 50 -9.13 0.18 3.87
CA PHE A 50 -8.18 0.09 4.97
C PHE A 50 -7.72 -1.35 5.25
N ALA A 51 -8.66 -2.29 5.34
CA ALA A 51 -8.34 -3.69 5.62
C ALA A 51 -7.50 -4.31 4.49
N ILE A 52 -7.86 -4.05 3.21
CA ILE A 52 -7.10 -4.55 2.06
C ILE A 52 -5.69 -3.97 2.05
N THR A 53 -5.50 -2.65 2.21
CA THR A 53 -4.16 -2.05 2.21
C THR A 53 -3.34 -2.47 3.42
N TYR A 54 -3.98 -2.63 4.59
CA TYR A 54 -3.35 -3.14 5.81
C TYR A 54 -2.78 -4.55 5.60
N VAL A 55 -3.61 -5.49 5.12
CA VAL A 55 -3.20 -6.87 4.87
C VAL A 55 -2.16 -6.93 3.75
N THR A 56 -2.32 -6.09 2.72
CA THR A 56 -1.35 -6.00 1.62
C THR A 56 0.04 -5.64 2.11
N TYR A 57 0.17 -4.59 2.93
CA TYR A 57 1.47 -4.19 3.44
C TYR A 57 2.02 -5.16 4.50
N ALA A 58 1.14 -5.77 5.30
CA ALA A 58 1.53 -6.88 6.18
C ALA A 58 2.15 -8.05 5.40
N ILE A 59 1.59 -8.42 4.24
CA ILE A 59 2.10 -9.54 3.43
C ILE A 59 3.45 -9.22 2.78
N PHE A 60 3.74 -7.96 2.42
CA PHE A 60 5.11 -7.56 2.08
C PHE A 60 6.10 -7.78 3.24
N HIS A 61 5.66 -7.53 4.48
CA HIS A 61 6.47 -7.79 5.66
C HIS A 61 6.64 -9.29 5.96
N VAL A 62 5.61 -10.11 5.73
CA VAL A 62 5.71 -11.58 5.77
C VAL A 62 6.83 -12.04 4.83
N ALA A 63 6.80 -11.61 3.56
CA ALA A 63 7.79 -11.97 2.56
C ALA A 63 9.23 -11.61 2.97
N ARG A 64 9.46 -10.39 3.49
CA ARG A 64 10.78 -9.96 3.98
C ARG A 64 11.23 -10.76 5.19
N LYS A 65 10.33 -10.99 6.15
CA LYS A 65 10.65 -11.72 7.37
C LYS A 65 11.00 -13.18 7.07
N SER A 66 10.28 -13.83 6.16
CA SER A 66 10.54 -15.21 5.76
C SER A 66 12.00 -15.44 5.40
N PHE A 67 12.60 -14.57 4.58
CA PHE A 67 14.02 -14.70 4.21
C PHE A 67 14.96 -14.53 5.41
N GLY A 68 14.77 -13.48 6.22
CA GLY A 68 15.59 -13.27 7.42
C GLY A 68 15.56 -14.44 8.40
N SER A 69 14.41 -15.11 8.50
CA SER A 69 14.16 -16.23 9.38
C SER A 69 14.70 -17.59 8.87
N ILE A 70 14.86 -17.77 7.56
CA ILE A 70 15.42 -19.02 6.99
C ILE A 70 16.93 -19.01 6.82
N LYS A 71 17.60 -17.85 6.92
CA LYS A 71 19.08 -17.74 6.78
C LYS A 71 19.83 -18.72 7.67
N GLY A 72 19.33 -18.99 8.87
CA GLY A 72 19.91 -19.96 9.79
C GLY A 72 19.98 -21.37 9.17
N GLU A 73 18.90 -21.82 8.53
CA GLU A 73 18.82 -23.12 7.87
C GLU A 73 19.68 -23.18 6.61
N LEU A 74 19.61 -22.16 5.74
CA LEU A 74 20.47 -22.09 4.55
C LEU A 74 21.96 -22.13 4.93
N SER A 75 22.33 -21.53 6.06
CA SER A 75 23.70 -21.52 6.56
C SER A 75 24.14 -22.88 7.11
N LYS A 76 23.25 -23.63 7.77
CA LYS A 76 23.55 -25.01 8.22
C LYS A 76 23.81 -25.93 7.04
N GLU A 77 23.02 -25.78 5.98
CA GLU A 77 23.16 -26.56 4.74
C GLU A 77 24.31 -26.10 3.84
N LYS A 78 24.87 -24.90 4.09
CA LYS A 78 25.83 -24.23 3.18
C LYS A 78 25.29 -24.20 1.74
N TRP A 79 24.00 -23.86 1.60
CA TRP A 79 23.26 -24.03 0.35
C TRP A 79 23.85 -23.27 -0.84
N MET A 80 24.39 -22.06 -0.62
CA MET A 80 24.90 -21.25 -1.71
C MET A 80 26.42 -21.42 -1.86
N ALA A 81 26.83 -21.90 -3.04
CA ALA A 81 28.22 -21.99 -3.45
C ALA A 81 28.69 -20.67 -4.07
N SER A 82 29.79 -20.13 -3.58
CA SER A 82 30.46 -18.93 -4.10
C SER A 82 31.95 -18.97 -3.75
N SER A 83 32.75 -18.15 -4.45
CA SER A 83 34.15 -17.90 -4.12
C SER A 83 34.34 -17.05 -2.85
N LEU A 84 33.26 -16.46 -2.33
CA LEU A 84 33.24 -15.76 -1.04
C LEU A 84 33.45 -16.77 0.10
N THR A 85 34.47 -16.55 0.92
CA THR A 85 34.94 -17.49 1.96
C THR A 85 33.98 -17.69 3.13
N SER A 86 33.02 -16.78 3.38
CA SER A 86 32.07 -16.87 4.49
C SER A 86 30.61 -16.75 4.03
N GLN A 87 29.76 -17.68 4.48
CA GLN A 87 28.32 -17.67 4.27
C GLN A 87 27.66 -16.40 4.84
N SER A 88 28.14 -15.89 5.98
CA SER A 88 27.63 -14.65 6.56
C SER A 88 27.83 -13.44 5.64
N ASN A 89 28.98 -13.35 4.96
CA ASN A 89 29.27 -12.28 4.01
C ASN A 89 28.33 -12.36 2.79
N MET A 90 27.95 -13.57 2.37
CA MET A 90 27.01 -13.78 1.27
C MET A 90 25.61 -13.28 1.62
N TYR A 91 25.08 -13.62 2.80
CA TYR A 91 23.78 -13.12 3.26
C TYR A 91 23.77 -11.60 3.49
N GLY A 92 24.86 -11.05 4.04
CA GLY A 92 25.02 -9.61 4.20
C GLY A 92 25.01 -8.87 2.86
N LEU A 93 25.70 -9.41 1.85
CA LEU A 93 25.70 -8.86 0.50
C LEU A 93 24.29 -8.90 -0.13
N MET A 94 23.54 -9.98 0.09
CA MET A 94 22.14 -10.07 -0.37
C MET A 94 21.25 -9.01 0.27
N ASP A 95 21.35 -8.81 1.59
CA ASP A 95 20.57 -7.77 2.28
C ASP A 95 20.93 -6.37 1.79
N MET A 96 22.21 -6.11 1.56
CA MET A 96 22.70 -4.84 1.03
C MET A 96 22.13 -4.57 -0.37
N VAL A 97 22.21 -5.56 -1.27
CA VAL A 97 21.69 -5.43 -2.64
C VAL A 97 20.17 -5.24 -2.63
N PHE A 98 19.45 -5.99 -1.79
CA PHE A 98 18.01 -5.82 -1.63
C PHE A 98 17.65 -4.41 -1.16
N LEU A 99 18.27 -3.92 -0.07
CA LEU A 99 17.99 -2.60 0.50
C LEU A 99 18.39 -1.47 -0.45
N GLY A 100 19.51 -1.60 -1.15
CA GLY A 100 19.99 -0.63 -2.12
C GLY A 100 19.05 -0.49 -3.32
N LEU A 101 18.65 -1.61 -3.93
CA LEU A 101 17.70 -1.60 -5.03
C LEU A 101 16.29 -1.20 -4.60
N TYR A 102 15.89 -1.55 -3.37
CA TYR A 102 14.63 -1.08 -2.78
C TYR A 102 14.63 0.44 -2.59
N ALA A 103 15.74 1.04 -2.16
CA ALA A 103 15.85 2.49 -1.98
C ALA A 103 15.76 3.24 -3.32
N ILE A 104 16.45 2.77 -4.37
CA ILE A 104 16.33 3.32 -5.73
C ILE A 104 14.90 3.12 -6.24
N GLY A 105 14.35 1.93 -6.04
CA GLY A 105 13.00 1.56 -6.42
C GLY A 105 11.95 2.46 -5.77
N LEU A 106 12.11 2.85 -4.49
CA LEU A 106 11.15 3.72 -3.79
C LEU A 106 10.99 5.07 -4.50
N TYR A 107 12.10 5.64 -4.96
CA TYR A 107 12.07 6.90 -5.72
C TYR A 107 11.35 6.72 -7.06
N VAL A 108 11.74 5.71 -7.84
CA VAL A 108 11.16 5.44 -9.17
C VAL A 108 9.68 5.05 -9.08
N SER A 109 9.33 4.18 -8.14
CA SER A 109 7.98 3.69 -7.94
C SER A 109 7.03 4.75 -7.39
N GLY A 110 7.52 5.75 -6.64
CA GLY A 110 6.75 6.94 -6.31
C GLY A 110 6.34 7.70 -7.57
N MET A 111 7.29 8.01 -8.45
CA MET A 111 7.03 8.71 -9.71
C MET A 111 6.10 7.93 -10.66
N LEU A 112 6.26 6.60 -10.72
CA LEU A 112 5.39 5.74 -11.53
C LEU A 112 3.99 5.61 -10.93
N GLY A 113 3.87 5.55 -9.60
CA GLY A 113 2.60 5.46 -8.90
C GLY A 113 1.68 6.67 -9.13
N ASP A 114 2.26 7.83 -9.44
CA ASP A 114 1.50 9.03 -9.80
C ASP A 114 0.89 8.96 -11.20
N ARG A 115 1.50 8.20 -12.12
CA ARG A 115 1.15 8.12 -13.54
C ARG A 115 0.33 6.89 -13.93
N LEU A 116 0.42 5.82 -13.14
CA LEU A 116 -0.22 4.54 -13.42
C LEU A 116 -1.46 4.34 -12.56
N ASP A 117 -2.38 3.48 -13.02
CA ASP A 117 -3.50 3.02 -12.20
C ASP A 117 -2.97 2.31 -10.93
N LEU A 118 -3.15 2.92 -9.75
CA LEU A 118 -2.57 2.41 -8.49
C LEU A 118 -2.96 0.96 -8.19
N ARG A 119 -4.19 0.54 -8.55
CA ARG A 119 -4.64 -0.86 -8.40
C ARG A 119 -3.80 -1.83 -9.22
N LYS A 120 -3.61 -1.53 -10.51
CA LYS A 120 -2.85 -2.39 -11.44
C LYS A 120 -1.36 -2.33 -11.12
N PHE A 121 -0.86 -1.16 -10.75
CA PHE A 121 0.53 -0.95 -10.35
C PHE A 121 0.89 -1.75 -9.10
N LEU A 122 0.08 -1.65 -8.03
CA LEU A 122 0.28 -2.40 -6.79
C LEU A 122 0.15 -3.91 -7.03
N ALA A 123 -0.92 -4.36 -7.69
CA ALA A 123 -1.11 -5.77 -8.01
C ALA A 123 0.03 -6.32 -8.88
N GLY A 124 0.45 -5.59 -9.92
CA GLY A 124 1.55 -6.00 -10.78
C GLY A 124 2.88 -6.15 -10.03
N GLY A 125 3.19 -5.19 -9.15
CA GLY A 125 4.37 -5.29 -8.27
C GLY A 125 4.30 -6.50 -7.33
N MET A 126 3.12 -6.77 -6.75
CA MET A 126 2.93 -7.94 -5.89
C MET A 126 3.07 -9.27 -6.64
N VAL A 127 2.54 -9.39 -7.86
CA VAL A 127 2.78 -10.57 -8.71
C VAL A 127 4.27 -10.74 -8.98
N GLY A 128 4.99 -9.66 -9.32
CA GLY A 128 6.44 -9.73 -9.55
C GLY A 128 7.20 -10.24 -8.32
N VAL A 129 6.85 -9.77 -7.13
CA VAL A 129 7.43 -10.24 -5.87
C VAL A 129 7.09 -11.71 -5.61
N ALA A 130 5.84 -12.11 -5.84
CA ALA A 130 5.40 -13.50 -5.70
C ALA A 130 6.21 -14.44 -6.60
N LEU A 131 6.37 -14.07 -7.87
CA LEU A 131 7.14 -14.86 -8.85
C LEU A 131 8.61 -14.99 -8.43
N VAL A 132 9.21 -13.92 -7.94
CA VAL A 132 10.60 -13.92 -7.45
C VAL A 132 10.75 -14.84 -6.24
N LEU A 133 9.84 -14.78 -5.26
CA LEU A 133 9.85 -15.65 -4.07
C LEU A 133 9.63 -17.12 -4.43
N MET A 134 8.66 -17.41 -5.31
CA MET A 134 8.41 -18.78 -5.79
C MET A 134 9.61 -19.31 -6.57
N THR A 135 10.22 -18.50 -7.43
CA THR A 135 11.42 -18.88 -8.17
C THR A 135 12.57 -19.21 -7.22
N PHE A 136 12.73 -18.43 -6.14
CA PHE A 136 13.74 -18.70 -5.11
C PHE A 136 13.54 -20.08 -4.47
N GLY A 137 12.31 -20.38 -4.04
CA GLY A 137 11.97 -21.66 -3.42
C GLY A 137 12.06 -22.85 -4.39
N VAL A 138 11.52 -22.70 -5.60
CA VAL A 138 11.57 -23.75 -6.65
C VAL A 138 12.99 -24.03 -7.11
N ALA A 139 13.83 -23.01 -7.28
CA ALA A 139 15.25 -23.21 -7.57
C ALA A 139 15.96 -23.99 -6.44
N GLY A 140 15.56 -23.76 -5.19
CA GLY A 140 15.99 -24.56 -4.05
C GLY A 140 15.54 -26.03 -4.15
N LEU A 141 14.29 -26.28 -4.56
CA LEU A 141 13.77 -27.64 -4.77
C LEU A 141 14.47 -28.35 -5.96
N ALA A 142 14.83 -27.59 -6.99
CA ALA A 142 15.57 -28.07 -8.15
C ALA A 142 17.09 -28.24 -7.90
N ASN A 143 17.56 -28.08 -6.66
CA ASN A 143 18.96 -28.22 -6.26
C ASN A 143 19.90 -27.25 -7.00
N TYR A 144 19.47 -26.01 -7.23
CA TYR A 144 20.34 -24.97 -7.79
C TYR A 144 21.10 -24.25 -6.67
N HIS A 145 22.44 -24.30 -6.69
CA HIS A 145 23.29 -23.83 -5.58
C HIS A 145 24.10 -22.55 -5.90
N VAL A 146 23.86 -21.91 -7.06
CA VAL A 146 24.68 -20.78 -7.52
C VAL A 146 24.33 -19.50 -6.77
N PHE A 147 25.25 -18.95 -5.97
CA PHE A 147 25.02 -17.73 -5.19
C PHE A 147 24.58 -16.53 -6.02
N TRP A 148 25.25 -16.26 -7.14
CA TRP A 148 24.99 -15.08 -7.97
C TRP A 148 23.56 -15.07 -8.53
N PHE A 149 22.99 -16.25 -8.79
CA PHE A 149 21.58 -16.35 -9.17
C PHE A 149 20.67 -15.87 -8.04
N TYR A 150 20.88 -16.34 -6.81
CA TYR A 150 20.10 -15.89 -5.65
C TYR A 150 20.31 -14.41 -5.34
N LEU A 151 21.53 -13.89 -5.49
CA LEU A 151 21.82 -12.48 -5.30
C LEU A 151 21.05 -11.59 -6.28
N MET A 152 21.09 -11.92 -7.58
CA MET A 152 20.36 -11.16 -8.61
C MET A 152 18.85 -11.26 -8.40
N LEU A 153 18.35 -12.46 -8.11
CA LEU A 153 16.94 -12.70 -7.83
C LEU A 153 16.47 -11.87 -6.61
N TRP A 154 17.28 -11.81 -5.55
CA TRP A 154 16.99 -11.01 -4.36
C TRP A 154 17.10 -9.50 -4.60
N GLY A 155 17.99 -9.08 -5.51
CA GLY A 155 18.06 -7.70 -5.97
C GLY A 155 16.80 -7.27 -6.74
N VAL A 156 16.34 -8.11 -7.68
CA VAL A 156 15.06 -7.90 -8.38
C VAL A 156 13.91 -7.86 -7.38
N ASN A 157 13.92 -8.73 -6.36
CA ASN A 157 12.95 -8.66 -5.28
C ASN A 157 12.91 -7.26 -4.67
N GLY A 158 14.05 -6.74 -4.21
CA GLY A 158 14.14 -5.40 -3.60
C GLY A 158 13.59 -4.29 -4.51
N ALA A 159 13.97 -4.29 -5.79
CA ALA A 159 13.49 -3.31 -6.76
C ALA A 159 11.97 -3.36 -6.96
N VAL A 160 11.38 -4.55 -7.12
CA VAL A 160 9.92 -4.67 -7.36
C VAL A 160 9.11 -4.44 -6.09
N GLN A 161 9.62 -4.86 -4.94
CA GLN A 161 8.95 -4.71 -3.64
C GLN A 161 8.81 -3.25 -3.20
N SER A 162 9.60 -2.33 -3.78
CA SER A 162 9.53 -0.90 -3.48
C SER A 162 8.18 -0.28 -3.84
N VAL A 163 7.43 -0.88 -4.77
CA VAL A 163 6.09 -0.42 -5.19
C VAL A 163 5.09 -0.40 -4.02
N GLY A 164 5.26 -1.30 -3.05
CA GLY A 164 4.26 -1.53 -2.00
C GLY A 164 3.96 -0.31 -1.14
N TRP A 165 4.99 0.37 -0.62
CA TRP A 165 4.80 1.52 0.27
C TRP A 165 4.14 2.74 -0.41
N PRO A 166 4.71 3.33 -1.47
CA PRO A 166 4.15 4.53 -2.09
C PRO A 166 2.73 4.30 -2.63
N ALA A 167 2.46 3.12 -3.21
CA ALA A 167 1.12 2.81 -3.71
C ALA A 167 0.09 2.70 -2.58
N ASN A 168 0.38 1.97 -1.49
CA ASN A 168 -0.57 1.84 -0.38
C ASN A 168 -0.83 3.17 0.32
N VAL A 169 0.22 3.97 0.54
CA VAL A 169 0.07 5.32 1.12
C VAL A 169 -0.75 6.22 0.20
N ALA A 170 -0.50 6.20 -1.11
CA ALA A 170 -1.26 7.00 -2.05
C ALA A 170 -2.73 6.56 -2.14
N ILE A 171 -3.04 5.26 -2.07
CA ILE A 171 -4.41 4.74 -1.99
C ILE A 171 -5.11 5.18 -0.70
N MET A 172 -4.44 5.07 0.44
CA MET A 172 -5.06 5.41 1.73
C MET A 172 -5.21 6.92 1.94
N TYR A 173 -4.20 7.67 1.55
CA TYR A 173 -4.08 9.08 1.92
C TYR A 173 -4.57 10.01 0.82
N GLY A 174 -4.63 9.57 -0.45
CA GLY A 174 -5.01 10.43 -1.57
C GLY A 174 -4.24 11.74 -1.49
N ILE A 175 -2.91 11.70 -1.67
CA ILE A 175 -2.08 12.91 -1.72
C ILE A 175 -2.46 13.65 -3.02
N SER A 176 -3.54 14.42 -2.96
CA SER A 176 -3.80 15.51 -3.88
C SER A 176 -2.98 16.66 -3.36
N ASN A 177 -2.01 17.12 -4.14
CA ASN A 177 -1.40 18.43 -3.88
C ASN A 177 -2.53 19.47 -3.85
N GLU A 178 -2.46 20.41 -2.93
CA GLU A 178 -3.46 21.47 -2.67
C GLU A 178 -3.83 22.30 -3.92
N LEU A 179 -3.03 22.22 -4.99
CA LEU A 179 -3.28 22.93 -6.24
C LEU A 179 -4.11 22.15 -7.29
N GLU A 180 -4.45 20.88 -7.05
CA GLU A 180 -5.18 20.01 -8.00
C GLU A 180 -6.71 20.14 -7.91
N VAL A 181 -7.21 21.26 -7.36
CA VAL A 181 -8.65 21.48 -7.09
C VAL A 181 -9.51 21.54 -8.35
N LYS A 182 -8.95 21.70 -9.57
CA LYS A 182 -9.79 22.11 -10.72
C LYS A 182 -10.12 21.07 -11.79
N THR A 183 -9.48 19.90 -11.85
CA THR A 183 -9.76 18.96 -12.96
C THR A 183 -9.85 17.47 -12.59
N MET A 184 -9.31 17.01 -11.46
CA MET A 184 -9.53 15.63 -11.01
C MET A 184 -9.36 15.49 -9.50
N PRO A 185 -10.41 15.73 -8.69
CA PRO A 185 -10.31 15.49 -7.26
C PRO A 185 -10.08 13.99 -7.02
N ARG A 186 -8.88 13.59 -6.58
CA ARG A 186 -8.72 12.30 -5.90
C ARG A 186 -9.48 12.42 -4.59
N SER A 187 -10.67 11.84 -4.57
CA SER A 187 -11.51 11.73 -3.40
C SER A 187 -10.71 11.09 -2.26
N ARG A 188 -10.69 11.75 -1.11
CA ARG A 188 -9.90 11.32 0.06
C ARG A 188 -10.74 10.32 0.86
N TRP A 189 -10.18 9.14 1.17
CA TRP A 189 -10.87 8.16 2.01
C TRP A 189 -11.06 8.67 3.46
N PHE A 190 -10.16 9.52 3.97
CA PHE A 190 -10.15 9.97 5.37
C PHE A 190 -10.03 11.50 5.51
N GLY A 191 -10.86 12.09 6.38
CA GLY A 191 -10.86 13.53 6.69
C GLY A 191 -9.66 13.97 7.52
N ASP A 192 -9.36 15.27 7.57
CA ASP A 192 -8.14 15.83 8.20
C ASP A 192 -7.97 15.45 9.69
N GLY A 193 -9.07 15.31 10.45
CA GLY A 193 -9.04 14.98 11.89
C GLY A 193 -8.77 13.51 12.24
N GLU A 194 -8.98 12.57 11.32
CA GLU A 194 -8.83 11.11 11.57
C GLU A 194 -7.53 10.53 10.98
N ARG A 195 -6.77 11.32 10.21
CA ARG A 195 -5.62 10.82 9.43
C ARG A 195 -4.48 10.29 10.27
N GLY A 196 -4.12 11.00 11.34
CA GLY A 196 -3.03 10.59 12.21
C GLY A 196 -3.31 9.25 12.88
N VAL A 197 -4.55 9.06 13.35
CA VAL A 197 -4.99 7.81 13.99
C VAL A 197 -5.02 6.67 12.98
N VAL A 198 -5.59 6.89 11.80
CA VAL A 198 -5.66 5.87 10.73
C VAL A 198 -4.27 5.48 10.23
N LEU A 199 -3.37 6.43 10.01
CA LEU A 199 -2.00 6.15 9.60
C LEU A 199 -1.22 5.42 10.71
N GLY A 200 -1.39 5.84 11.97
CA GLY A 200 -0.80 5.18 13.13
C GLY A 200 -1.24 3.72 13.24
N LEU A 201 -2.56 3.48 13.19
CA LEU A 201 -3.11 2.13 13.23
C LEU A 201 -2.67 1.31 12.02
N TRP A 202 -2.68 1.90 10.82
CA TRP A 202 -2.22 1.21 9.62
C TRP A 202 -0.75 0.84 9.71
N SER A 203 0.11 1.69 10.26
CA SER A 203 1.55 1.41 10.36
C SER A 203 1.90 0.17 11.20
N SER A 204 0.98 -0.27 12.08
CA SER A 204 1.13 -1.51 12.84
C SER A 204 1.13 -2.79 11.98
N CYS A 205 0.66 -2.71 10.73
CA CYS A 205 0.66 -3.85 9.80
C CYS A 205 2.06 -4.42 9.55
N ALA A 206 3.11 -3.59 9.65
CA ALA A 206 4.48 -4.04 9.52
C ALA A 206 4.85 -5.05 10.61
N SER A 207 4.53 -4.74 11.87
CA SER A 207 4.76 -5.63 13.02
C SER A 207 3.89 -6.88 12.92
N PHE A 208 2.62 -6.74 12.56
CA PHE A 208 1.72 -7.86 12.34
C PHE A 208 2.26 -8.82 11.27
N GLY A 209 2.70 -8.30 10.13
CA GLY A 209 3.31 -9.07 9.06
C GLY A 209 4.60 -9.79 9.50
N ASN A 210 5.44 -9.15 10.31
CA ASN A 210 6.64 -9.77 10.86
C ASN A 210 6.30 -10.96 11.79
N ILE A 211 5.27 -10.83 12.63
CA ILE A 211 4.79 -11.93 13.49
C ILE A 211 4.30 -13.09 12.63
N CYS A 212 3.43 -12.81 11.66
CA CYS A 212 2.91 -13.83 10.75
C CYS A 212 4.02 -14.51 9.93
N GLY A 213 5.03 -13.76 9.47
CA GLY A 213 6.17 -14.31 8.74
C GLY A 213 7.04 -15.23 9.61
N GLY A 214 7.28 -14.85 10.87
CA GLY A 214 7.97 -15.72 11.83
C GLY A 214 7.18 -17.00 12.14
N ALA A 215 5.87 -16.87 12.32
CA ALA A 215 4.96 -18.00 12.54
C ALA A 215 4.93 -18.96 11.34
N LEU A 216 4.86 -18.44 10.11
CA LEU A 216 4.90 -19.24 8.88
C LEU A 216 6.16 -20.10 8.82
N VAL A 217 7.32 -19.53 9.11
CA VAL A 217 8.59 -20.28 9.17
C VAL A 217 8.56 -21.32 10.29
N GLY A 218 8.12 -20.94 11.49
CA GLY A 218 8.04 -21.85 12.63
C GLY A 218 7.15 -23.07 12.38
N ILE A 219 6.00 -22.88 11.72
CA ILE A 219 5.08 -23.96 11.36
C ILE A 219 5.69 -24.86 10.29
N LEU A 220 6.20 -24.29 9.19
CA LEU A 220 6.74 -25.09 8.09
C LEU A 220 8.03 -25.84 8.47
N CYS A 221 8.89 -25.26 9.32
CA CYS A 221 10.03 -25.96 9.88
C CYS A 221 9.66 -27.05 10.89
N HIS A 222 8.44 -27.03 11.44
CA HIS A 222 7.95 -28.10 12.32
C HIS A 222 7.30 -29.25 11.54
N VAL A 223 6.58 -28.93 10.46
CA VAL A 223 5.79 -29.90 9.68
C VAL A 223 6.61 -30.56 8.57
N ALA A 224 7.56 -29.86 7.96
CA ALA A 224 8.39 -30.37 6.88
C ALA A 224 9.79 -30.77 7.35
N GLU A 225 10.43 -31.68 6.62
CA GLU A 225 11.84 -32.01 6.82
C GLU A 225 12.72 -30.76 6.67
N ALA A 226 13.78 -30.65 7.48
CA ALA A 226 14.66 -29.48 7.51
C ALA A 226 15.21 -29.11 6.11
N SER A 227 15.55 -30.12 5.30
CA SER A 227 16.08 -30.00 3.94
C SER A 227 15.09 -29.39 2.93
N VAL A 228 13.80 -29.41 3.23
CA VAL A 228 12.72 -28.96 2.33
C VAL A 228 11.97 -27.77 2.93
N ALA A 229 11.99 -27.60 4.24
CA ALA A 229 11.20 -26.61 4.98
C ALA A 229 11.44 -25.18 4.48
N TRP A 230 12.69 -24.73 4.37
CA TRP A 230 12.97 -23.35 3.95
C TRP A 230 12.58 -23.08 2.49
N LYS A 231 12.65 -24.10 1.63
CA LYS A 231 12.25 -24.02 0.22
C LYS A 231 10.74 -23.83 0.13
N LEU A 232 9.98 -24.60 0.91
CA LEU A 232 8.52 -24.48 1.02
C LEU A 232 8.09 -23.15 1.63
N VAL A 233 8.82 -22.61 2.61
CA VAL A 233 8.56 -21.27 3.15
C VAL A 233 8.57 -20.23 2.04
N MET A 234 9.59 -20.25 1.17
CA MET A 234 9.70 -19.25 0.09
C MET A 234 8.57 -19.40 -0.93
N VAL A 235 8.21 -20.63 -1.29
CA VAL A 235 7.06 -20.90 -2.17
C VAL A 235 5.76 -20.45 -1.51
N ALA A 236 5.52 -20.80 -0.25
CA ALA A 236 4.32 -20.44 0.50
C ALA A 236 4.16 -18.92 0.64
N SER A 237 5.23 -18.19 0.98
CA SER A 237 5.21 -16.72 1.03
C SER A 237 4.90 -16.11 -0.33
N GLY A 238 5.41 -16.69 -1.42
CA GLY A 238 5.07 -16.29 -2.77
C GLY A 238 3.60 -16.55 -3.12
N VAL A 239 3.04 -17.70 -2.75
CA VAL A 239 1.62 -18.03 -2.95
C VAL A 239 0.71 -17.08 -2.16
N ILE A 240 1.02 -16.80 -0.89
CA ILE A 240 0.28 -15.84 -0.05
C ILE A 240 0.29 -14.45 -0.69
N MET A 241 1.46 -14.01 -1.19
CA MET A 241 1.59 -12.75 -1.93
C MET A 241 0.73 -12.73 -3.21
N LEU A 242 0.71 -13.83 -3.95
CA LEU A 242 -0.06 -13.95 -5.20
C LEU A 242 -1.58 -13.92 -4.94
N VAL A 243 -2.05 -14.62 -3.91
CA VAL A 243 -3.45 -14.61 -3.49
C VAL A 243 -3.88 -13.20 -3.07
N GLN A 244 -3.06 -12.53 -2.25
CA GLN A 244 -3.36 -11.14 -1.87
C GLN A 244 -3.33 -10.20 -3.08
N SER A 245 -2.42 -10.43 -4.03
CA SER A 245 -2.39 -9.66 -5.28
C SER A 245 -3.69 -9.81 -6.07
N LEU A 246 -4.27 -11.01 -6.11
CA LEU A 246 -5.57 -11.23 -6.75
C LEU A 246 -6.70 -10.50 -6.00
N ILE A 247 -6.68 -10.52 -4.66
CA ILE A 247 -7.65 -9.78 -3.83
C ILE A 247 -7.55 -8.27 -4.12
N VAL A 248 -6.33 -7.72 -4.17
CA VAL A 248 -6.10 -6.32 -4.56
C VAL A 248 -6.61 -6.07 -5.98
N PHE A 249 -6.27 -6.95 -6.91
CA PHE A 249 -6.68 -6.81 -8.30
C PHE A 249 -8.19 -6.91 -8.50
N LEU A 250 -8.96 -7.59 -7.65
CA LEU A 250 -10.41 -7.75 -7.79
C LEU A 250 -11.21 -6.75 -6.95
N PHE A 251 -10.79 -6.49 -5.70
CA PHE A 251 -11.61 -5.83 -4.69
C PHE A 251 -11.10 -4.45 -4.27
N LEU A 252 -9.85 -4.09 -4.59
CA LEU A 252 -9.35 -2.77 -4.23
C LEU A 252 -9.99 -1.69 -5.11
N VAL A 253 -10.54 -0.67 -4.45
CA VAL A 253 -11.00 0.56 -5.09
C VAL A 253 -10.02 1.67 -4.70
N PRO A 254 -9.19 2.17 -5.64
CA PRO A 254 -8.17 3.16 -5.34
C PRO A 254 -8.71 4.51 -4.87
N ALA A 255 -9.86 4.94 -5.40
CA ALA A 255 -10.47 6.23 -5.07
C ALA A 255 -11.98 6.07 -4.80
N PRO A 256 -12.53 6.76 -3.78
CA PRO A 256 -13.97 6.77 -3.52
C PRO A 256 -14.77 7.24 -4.75
N PRO A 257 -15.96 6.68 -5.02
CA PRO A 257 -16.84 7.21 -6.06
C PRO A 257 -17.22 8.67 -5.80
N LYS A 258 -17.17 9.52 -6.85
CA LYS A 258 -17.39 10.98 -6.76
C LYS A 258 -18.73 11.41 -6.14
N HIS A 259 -19.75 10.55 -6.17
CA HIS A 259 -21.10 10.85 -5.69
C HIS A 259 -21.31 10.58 -4.18
N LEU A 260 -20.32 10.04 -3.47
CA LEU A 260 -20.41 9.78 -2.02
C LEU A 260 -19.74 10.85 -1.15
N HIS A 261 -19.09 11.85 -1.75
CA HIS A 261 -18.66 13.03 -1.03
C HIS A 261 -19.81 14.03 -1.03
N ASP A 262 -20.41 14.21 0.15
CA ASP A 262 -21.35 15.29 0.40
C ASP A 262 -20.53 16.59 0.48
N ASP A 263 -20.25 17.19 -0.69
CA ASP A 263 -19.49 18.44 -0.82
C ASP A 263 -20.28 19.68 -0.34
N THR A 264 -21.24 19.49 0.56
CA THR A 264 -22.10 20.56 1.10
C THR A 264 -21.31 21.55 1.97
N GLU A 265 -20.17 21.16 2.55
CA GLU A 265 -19.33 22.08 3.34
C GLU A 265 -18.19 22.75 2.56
N ALA A 266 -17.65 22.11 1.52
CA ALA A 266 -16.57 22.68 0.70
C ALA A 266 -17.07 23.71 -0.33
N THR A 267 -18.30 23.54 -0.81
CA THR A 267 -18.90 24.41 -1.83
C THR A 267 -19.32 25.77 -1.27
N THR A 268 -19.75 25.81 0.00
CA THR A 268 -20.29 27.04 0.62
C THR A 268 -19.20 28.06 0.95
N LEU A 269 -17.97 27.62 1.24
CA LEU A 269 -16.82 28.49 1.48
C LEU A 269 -16.16 29.03 0.19
N SER A 270 -16.32 28.32 -0.93
CA SER A 270 -15.72 28.71 -2.22
C SER A 270 -16.55 29.75 -2.98
N ILE A 271 -17.88 29.79 -2.77
CA ILE A 271 -18.76 30.76 -3.44
C ILE A 271 -18.62 32.16 -2.81
N ALA A 272 -18.32 32.24 -1.51
CA ALA A 272 -18.11 33.52 -0.82
C ALA A 272 -16.78 34.21 -1.18
N ALA A 273 -15.86 33.54 -1.86
CA ALA A 273 -14.50 34.02 -2.12
C ALA A 273 -14.20 34.31 -3.61
N SER A 274 -15.17 34.12 -4.52
CA SER A 274 -15.00 34.46 -5.95
C SER A 274 -15.57 35.83 -6.27
N ASP A 275 -14.84 36.87 -5.90
CA ASP A 275 -14.85 38.13 -6.65
C ASP A 275 -13.41 38.50 -7.00
N ASN A 276 -13.15 38.56 -8.31
CA ASN A 276 -11.92 39.01 -8.98
C ASN A 276 -10.63 38.17 -8.85
N LYS A 277 -10.38 37.31 -9.85
CA LYS A 277 -9.27 37.42 -10.82
C LYS A 277 -9.18 36.18 -11.71
N GLU A 278 -9.42 36.36 -13.00
CA GLU A 278 -9.04 35.39 -14.04
C GLU A 278 -7.51 35.38 -14.19
N VAL A 279 -6.88 34.21 -14.04
CA VAL A 279 -5.46 33.98 -14.36
C VAL A 279 -5.40 32.88 -15.43
N PRO A 280 -4.56 33.01 -16.48
CA PRO A 280 -4.55 32.09 -17.61
C PRO A 280 -4.04 30.70 -17.22
N VAL A 281 -4.59 29.69 -17.88
CA VAL A 281 -4.26 28.26 -17.75
C VAL A 281 -2.96 27.98 -18.52
N GLU A 282 -1.85 27.75 -17.81
CA GLU A 282 -0.68 27.05 -18.35
C GLU A 282 -0.05 26.12 -17.30
N GLY A 283 0.16 24.86 -17.70
CA GLY A 283 1.03 23.89 -17.02
C GLY A 283 0.51 23.31 -15.71
N GLY A 284 0.08 22.04 -15.71
CA GLY A 284 -0.15 21.29 -14.48
C GLY A 284 1.09 21.28 -13.57
N PRO A 285 0.93 21.15 -12.23
CA PRO A 285 2.02 21.33 -11.29
C PRO A 285 3.13 20.29 -11.52
N VAL A 286 4.31 20.78 -11.90
CA VAL A 286 5.52 19.96 -12.03
C VAL A 286 5.91 19.49 -10.64
N GLY A 287 5.98 18.17 -10.43
CA GLY A 287 6.42 17.58 -9.17
C GLY A 287 7.76 18.16 -8.70
N ILE A 288 7.95 18.28 -7.39
CA ILE A 288 9.17 18.85 -6.80
C ILE A 288 10.37 17.96 -7.20
N SER A 289 11.38 18.55 -7.85
CA SER A 289 12.62 17.86 -8.19
C SER A 289 13.38 17.42 -6.93
N PHE A 290 14.13 16.31 -7.01
CA PHE A 290 14.92 15.78 -5.88
C PHE A 290 15.83 16.84 -5.25
N SER A 291 16.56 17.62 -6.07
CA SER A 291 17.42 18.69 -5.56
C SER A 291 16.64 19.76 -4.81
N ARG A 292 15.42 20.08 -5.26
CA ARG A 292 14.57 21.06 -4.60
C ARG A 292 14.05 20.51 -3.26
N ALA A 293 13.70 19.24 -3.19
CA ALA A 293 13.29 18.59 -1.94
C ALA A 293 14.44 18.50 -0.93
N TRP A 294 15.66 18.21 -1.39
CA TRP A 294 16.85 18.10 -0.53
C TRP A 294 17.28 19.43 0.07
N MET A 295 17.07 20.55 -0.64
CA MET A 295 17.39 21.89 -0.17
C MET A 295 16.36 22.47 0.82
N ILE A 296 15.26 21.78 1.09
CA ILE A 296 14.28 22.24 2.08
C ILE A 296 14.93 22.17 3.48
N PRO A 297 14.89 23.27 4.26
CA PRO A 297 15.53 23.31 5.57
C PRO A 297 14.98 22.21 6.48
N GLY A 298 15.89 21.44 7.08
CA GLY A 298 15.57 20.31 7.95
C GLY A 298 15.40 18.97 7.25
N VAL A 299 15.13 18.91 5.94
CA VAL A 299 14.91 17.61 5.25
C VAL A 299 16.16 16.74 5.27
N ALA A 300 17.33 17.31 4.97
CA ALA A 300 18.58 16.57 4.97
C ALA A 300 18.94 16.02 6.37
N SER A 301 18.75 16.81 7.44
CA SER A 301 19.03 16.36 8.80
C SER A 301 18.04 15.28 9.26
N TYR A 302 16.74 15.43 8.97
CA TYR A 302 15.76 14.38 9.23
C TYR A 302 16.03 13.10 8.43
N ALA A 303 16.41 13.21 7.15
CA ALA A 303 16.73 12.06 6.31
C ALA A 303 17.95 11.29 6.83
N ILE A 304 19.01 11.98 7.23
CA ILE A 304 20.22 11.36 7.80
C ILE A 304 19.91 10.71 9.15
N ALA A 305 19.20 11.40 10.05
CA ALA A 305 18.80 10.84 11.33
C ALA A 305 17.93 9.58 11.15
N TYR A 306 16.97 9.64 10.23
CA TYR A 306 16.13 8.49 9.89
C TYR A 306 16.93 7.33 9.29
N ALA A 307 17.91 7.62 8.42
CA ALA A 307 18.80 6.62 7.85
C ALA A 307 19.61 5.90 8.95
N CYS A 308 20.15 6.63 9.92
CA CYS A 308 20.88 6.04 11.06
C CYS A 308 19.99 5.13 11.89
N VAL A 309 18.81 5.60 12.30
CA VAL A 309 17.86 4.81 13.10
C VAL A 309 17.41 3.57 12.34
N LYS A 310 17.11 3.70 11.04
CA LYS A 310 16.70 2.57 10.20
C LYS A 310 17.82 1.58 9.93
N SER A 311 19.05 2.04 9.76
CA SER A 311 20.21 1.16 9.57
C SER A 311 20.39 0.20 10.74
N VAL A 312 20.37 0.73 11.98
CA VAL A 312 20.43 -0.09 13.21
C VAL A 312 19.23 -1.04 13.28
N SER A 313 18.02 -0.54 13.03
CA SER A 313 16.79 -1.33 13.09
C SER A 313 16.79 -2.52 12.10
N TYR A 314 17.19 -2.30 10.85
CA TYR A 314 17.21 -3.35 9.83
C TYR A 314 18.34 -4.36 10.06
N SER A 315 19.49 -3.89 10.55
CA SER A 315 20.60 -4.78 10.91
C SER A 315 20.15 -5.77 11.97
N LEU A 316 19.53 -5.31 13.06
CA LEU A 316 18.97 -6.19 14.09
C LEU A 316 17.87 -7.10 13.52
N PHE A 317 16.93 -6.55 12.76
CA PHE A 317 15.81 -7.32 12.22
C PHE A 317 16.22 -8.49 11.31
N PHE A 318 17.24 -8.30 10.47
CA PHE A 318 17.74 -9.32 9.56
C PHE A 318 18.74 -10.29 10.20
N TRP A 319 19.52 -9.84 11.18
CA TRP A 319 20.62 -10.62 11.74
C TRP A 319 20.30 -11.30 13.06
N VAL A 320 19.35 -10.81 13.87
CA VAL A 320 19.00 -11.44 15.16
C VAL A 320 18.57 -12.92 14.99
N PRO A 321 17.65 -13.29 14.08
CA PRO A 321 17.29 -14.70 13.88
C PRO A 321 18.50 -15.56 13.50
N TYR A 322 19.34 -15.03 12.60
CA TYR A 322 20.54 -15.72 12.13
C TYR A 322 21.55 -15.91 13.27
N TYR A 323 21.85 -14.86 14.03
CA TYR A 323 22.79 -14.88 15.14
C TYR A 323 22.36 -15.87 16.24
N LEU A 324 21.08 -15.87 16.63
CA LEU A 324 20.56 -16.80 17.63
C LEU A 324 20.62 -18.26 17.15
N THR A 325 20.46 -18.49 15.85
CA THR A 325 20.53 -19.84 15.28
C THR A 325 21.98 -20.31 15.10
N ALA A 326 22.87 -19.43 14.66
CA ALA A 326 24.27 -19.74 14.35
C ALA A 326 25.16 -19.85 15.59
N GLU A 327 25.09 -18.87 16.50
CA GLU A 327 25.99 -18.77 17.67
C GLU A 327 25.39 -19.36 18.93
N ARG A 328 24.06 -19.27 19.11
CA ARG A 328 23.36 -19.79 20.29
C ARG A 328 22.71 -21.16 20.07
N HIS A 329 22.89 -21.75 18.88
CA HIS A 329 22.34 -23.04 18.47
C HIS A 329 20.83 -23.19 18.77
N MET A 330 20.09 -22.09 18.76
CA MET A 330 18.66 -22.11 19.04
C MET A 330 17.91 -22.68 17.85
N ASN A 331 16.83 -23.41 18.13
CA ASN A 331 15.93 -23.88 17.08
C ASN A 331 15.22 -22.68 16.41
N ASN A 332 14.99 -22.71 15.10
CA ASN A 332 14.48 -21.55 14.34
C ASN A 332 13.16 -21.01 14.89
N SER A 333 12.26 -21.89 15.34
CA SER A 333 10.98 -21.46 15.91
C SER A 333 11.18 -20.61 17.18
N LYS A 334 12.16 -20.95 18.03
CA LYS A 334 12.51 -20.16 19.21
C LYS A 334 13.24 -18.88 18.82
N ALA A 335 14.23 -18.95 17.93
CA ALA A 335 14.97 -17.77 17.46
C ALA A 335 14.06 -16.73 16.80
N ASN A 336 13.08 -17.19 16.02
CA ASN A 336 12.08 -16.32 15.39
C ASN A 336 11.13 -15.70 16.41
N LEU A 337 10.67 -16.48 17.39
CA LEU A 337 9.84 -15.96 18.48
C LEU A 337 10.54 -14.85 19.26
N PHE A 338 11.81 -15.06 19.64
CA PHE A 338 12.59 -14.03 20.33
C PHE A 338 12.86 -12.83 19.44
N SER A 339 13.20 -13.02 18.15
CA SER A 339 13.41 -11.91 17.23
C SER A 339 12.17 -11.04 17.02
N VAL A 340 10.99 -11.66 17.00
CA VAL A 340 9.70 -10.94 16.92
C VAL A 340 9.39 -10.25 18.25
N GLY A 341 9.63 -10.94 19.37
CA GLY A 341 9.53 -10.40 20.73
C GLY A 341 10.45 -9.21 20.98
N SER A 342 11.69 -9.20 20.48
CA SER A 342 12.63 -8.07 20.67
C SER A 342 12.16 -6.77 20.01
N THR A 343 11.30 -6.85 18.98
CA THR A 343 10.71 -5.66 18.35
C THR A 343 9.44 -5.16 19.05
N THR A 344 8.84 -5.94 19.95
CA THR A 344 7.61 -5.59 20.69
C THR A 344 7.80 -5.52 22.21
N THR A 345 8.88 -6.08 22.74
CA THR A 345 9.06 -6.35 24.17
C THR A 345 10.43 -5.83 24.62
N PHE A 346 10.59 -4.51 24.61
CA PHE A 346 11.59 -3.84 25.46
C PHE A 346 11.01 -3.46 26.83
N ALA A 347 9.78 -3.92 27.17
CA ALA A 347 9.04 -3.44 28.34
C ALA A 347 8.64 -4.51 29.38
N SER A 348 8.99 -5.79 29.21
CA SER A 348 8.69 -6.77 30.25
C SER A 348 9.58 -8.00 30.13
N ASP A 349 10.72 -7.95 30.79
CA ASP A 349 11.34 -9.13 31.42
C ASP A 349 12.15 -8.60 32.61
N ARG A 350 11.49 -8.52 33.77
CA ARG A 350 12.21 -8.70 35.04
C ARG A 350 12.26 -10.21 35.25
N ASP A 351 13.46 -10.75 35.31
CA ASP A 351 13.74 -12.08 35.84
C ASP A 351 13.03 -12.26 37.20
N PRO A 352 12.22 -13.32 37.40
CA PRO A 352 11.83 -13.73 38.74
C PRO A 352 12.83 -14.68 39.40
N ASP A 353 13.87 -15.14 38.72
CA ASP A 353 14.79 -16.15 39.26
C ASP A 353 16.24 -15.65 39.34
N VAL A 354 16.48 -14.75 40.30
CA VAL A 354 17.79 -14.59 40.93
C VAL A 354 17.60 -14.81 42.44
N ASN A 355 17.92 -16.03 42.88
CA ASN A 355 18.36 -16.33 44.24
C ASN A 355 19.78 -16.87 44.15
#